data_AF-A0A3D2QC81-F1
#
_entry.id   AF-A0A3D2QC81-F1
#
_cell.length_a   1.000
_cell.length_b   1.000
_cell.length_c   1.000
_cell.angle_alpha   90.00
_cell.angle_beta   90.00
_cell.angle_gamma   90.00
#
_symmetry.space_group_name_H-M   'P 1'
#
loop_
_entity.id
_entity.type
_entity.pdbx_description
1 polymer ?
#
loop_
_entity_poly.entity_id
_entity_poly.type
_entity_poly.pdbx_seq_one_letter_code
_entity_poly.pdbx_strand_id
1 'polypeptide(L)'
;MERRDFLRKGLLVYFFRLGCDFVKDAGLDEEEPKDYFESYETAYPFLNEVSMEMLYQAAAQEGIDPTGKSKLELAREVYRNRGVVYHDG
;
A
#
# COMPACT_ATOMS: atom_id res chain seq x y z
N MET A 1 16.71 15.99 8.58
CA MET A 1 16.39 14.61 8.15
C MET A 1 16.83 14.48 6.70
N GLU A 2 17.75 13.57 6.39
CA GLU A 2 18.22 13.34 5.01
C GLU A 2 17.03 12.96 4.11
N ARG A 3 16.94 13.53 2.89
CA ARG A 3 15.89 13.19 1.91
C ARG A 3 15.81 11.68 1.66
N ARG A 4 16.96 11.01 1.73
CA ARG A 4 17.12 9.56 1.55
C ARG A 4 16.52 8.75 2.72
N ASP A 5 16.56 9.28 3.94
CA ASP A 5 15.93 8.65 5.11
C ASP A 5 14.42 8.88 5.12
N PHE A 6 13.95 10.05 4.67
CA PHE A 6 12.52 10.32 4.52
C PHE A 6 11.87 9.42 3.46
N LEU A 7 12.55 9.21 2.32
CA LEU A 7 12.11 8.27 1.29
C LEU A 7 12.16 6.81 1.74
N ARG A 8 13.10 6.44 2.63
CA ARG A 8 13.25 5.07 3.11
C ARG A 8 12.33 4.70 4.27
N LYS A 9 12.09 5.60 5.22
CA LYS A 9 11.31 5.32 6.44
C LYS A 9 10.02 6.12 6.48
N GLY A 10 10.05 7.37 6.03
CA GLY A 10 8.88 8.26 6.01
C GLY A 10 7.84 7.83 4.98
N LEU A 11 8.27 7.37 3.81
CA LEU A 11 7.38 6.88 2.75
C LEU A 11 6.55 5.68 3.23
N LEU A 12 7.17 4.80 4.01
CA LEU A 12 6.55 3.57 4.52
C LEU A 12 5.46 3.86 5.55
N VAL A 13 5.78 4.77 6.47
CA VAL A 13 4.84 5.26 7.47
C VAL A 13 3.70 6.04 6.81
N TYR A 14 4.00 6.79 5.75
CA TYR A 14 3.01 7.49 4.94
C TYR A 14 2.03 6.52 4.28
N PHE A 15 2.54 5.50 3.57
CA PHE A 15 1.71 4.47 2.95
C PHE A 15 0.81 3.73 3.96
N PHE A 16 1.37 3.38 5.12
CA PHE A 16 0.62 2.71 6.19
C PHE A 16 -0.51 3.59 6.72
N ARG A 17 -0.19 4.84 7.05
CA ARG A 17 -1.17 5.79 7.57
C ARG A 17 -2.25 6.11 6.56
N LEU A 18 -1.87 6.28 5.29
CA LEU A 18 -2.81 6.54 4.20
C LEU A 18 -3.79 5.36 4.02
N GLY A 19 -3.30 4.12 3.99
CA GLY A 19 -4.14 2.93 3.91
C GLY A 19 -5.09 2.78 5.11
N CYS A 20 -4.58 2.95 6.34
CA CYS A 20 -5.41 2.88 7.55
C CYS A 20 -6.44 4.00 7.64
N ASP A 21 -6.07 5.24 7.29
CA ASP A 21 -6.98 6.39 7.31
C ASP A 21 -8.10 6.21 6.27
N PHE A 22 -7.80 5.65 5.09
CA PHE A 22 -8.82 5.33 4.08
C PHE A 22 -9.76 4.21 4.48
N VAL A 23 -9.26 3.12 5.10
CA VAL A 23 -10.14 2.04 5.60
C VAL A 23 -11.11 2.57 6.65
N LYS A 24 -10.64 3.45 7.54
CA LYS A 24 -11.49 4.11 8.54
C LYS A 24 -12.50 5.08 7.92
N ASP A 25 -12.08 5.87 6.94
CA ASP A 25 -12.95 6.86 6.28
C ASP A 25 -14.00 6.20 5.37
N ALA A 26 -13.67 5.04 4.77
CA ALA A 26 -14.59 4.25 3.95
C ALA A 26 -15.70 3.55 4.76
N GLY A 27 -15.68 3.64 6.10
CA GLY A 27 -16.71 3.04 6.95
C GLY A 27 -16.77 1.52 6.87
N LEU A 28 -15.68 0.86 6.43
CA LEU A 28 -15.56 -0.60 6.33
C LEU A 28 -15.34 -1.26 7.71
N ASP A 29 -16.00 -0.74 8.76
CA ASP A 29 -15.89 -1.25 10.13
C ASP A 29 -16.92 -2.35 10.41
N GLU A 30 -17.92 -2.57 9.55
CA GLU A 30 -18.88 -3.67 9.69
C GLU A 30 -19.27 -4.23 8.31
N GLU A 31 -19.24 -5.57 8.19
CA GLU A 31 -19.66 -6.42 7.05
C GLU A 31 -18.58 -6.77 5.98
N GLU A 32 -17.93 -7.91 6.24
CA GLU A 32 -16.98 -8.68 5.41
C GLU A 32 -15.62 -8.00 5.07
N PRO A 33 -14.49 -8.70 5.25
CA PRO A 33 -13.16 -8.16 4.94
C PRO A 33 -12.97 -8.06 3.41
N LYS A 34 -13.51 -7.01 2.79
CA LYS A 34 -13.21 -6.70 1.40
C LYS A 34 -11.75 -6.29 1.30
N ASP A 35 -10.99 -7.01 0.47
CA ASP A 35 -9.58 -6.70 0.22
C ASP A 35 -9.51 -5.27 -0.34
N TYR A 36 -8.85 -4.36 0.37
CA TYR A 36 -8.73 -2.96 -0.04
C TYR A 36 -8.13 -2.84 -1.47
N PHE A 37 -7.29 -3.81 -1.85
CA PHE A 37 -6.69 -3.93 -3.18
C PHE A 37 -7.42 -4.92 -4.11
N GLU A 38 -8.70 -5.21 -3.86
CA GLU A 38 -9.54 -6.06 -4.73
C GLU A 38 -9.65 -5.48 -6.15
N SER A 39 -9.85 -4.18 -6.27
CA SER A 39 -9.97 -3.52 -7.57
C SER A 39 -9.25 -2.16 -7.61
N TYR A 40 -9.11 -1.62 -8.83
CA TYR A 40 -8.59 -0.27 -9.02
C TYR A 40 -9.51 0.80 -8.41
N GLU A 41 -10.81 0.52 -8.30
CA GLU A 41 -11.81 1.47 -7.80
C GLU A 41 -11.75 1.56 -6.28
N THR A 42 -11.61 0.42 -5.59
CA THR A 42 -11.47 0.38 -4.12
C THR A 42 -10.13 0.95 -3.67
N ALA A 43 -9.07 0.63 -4.42
CA ALA A 43 -7.73 1.16 -4.15
C ALA A 43 -7.47 2.53 -4.80
N TYR A 44 -8.45 3.13 -5.49
CA TYR A 44 -8.27 4.37 -6.25
C TYR A 44 -7.66 5.50 -5.41
N PRO A 45 -8.13 5.78 -4.17
CA PRO A 45 -7.57 6.84 -3.36
C PRO A 45 -6.08 6.64 -3.07
N PHE A 46 -5.68 5.42 -2.72
CA PHE A 46 -4.29 5.07 -2.51
C PHE A 46 -3.47 5.13 -3.81
N LEU A 47 -3.96 4.48 -4.87
CA LEU A 47 -3.27 4.39 -6.15
C LEU A 47 -3.12 5.75 -6.84
N ASN A 48 -4.00 6.71 -6.58
CA ASN A 48 -3.88 8.05 -7.13
C ASN A 48 -2.79 8.87 -6.43
N GLU A 49 -2.63 8.70 -5.11
CA GLU A 49 -1.63 9.41 -4.29
C GLU A 49 -0.20 8.90 -4.49
N VAL A 50 -0.04 7.64 -4.88
CA VAL A 50 1.26 6.97 -4.87
C VAL A 50 1.78 6.76 -6.28
N SER A 51 3.02 7.15 -6.54
CA SER A 51 3.62 6.98 -7.88
C SER A 51 4.14 5.55 -8.09
N MET A 52 4.28 5.14 -9.36
CA MET A 52 4.91 3.85 -9.69
C MET A 52 6.36 3.76 -9.18
N GLU A 53 7.09 4.90 -9.18
CA GLU A 53 8.44 4.97 -8.63
C GLU A 53 8.47 4.69 -7.12
N MET A 54 7.52 5.24 -6.36
CA MET A 54 7.40 4.97 -4.92
C MET A 54 7.13 3.49 -4.65
N LEU A 55 6.31 2.84 -5.49
CA LEU A 55 6.04 1.41 -5.39
C LEU A 55 7.27 0.56 -5.75
N TYR A 56 8.05 0.93 -6.77
CA TYR A 56 9.32 0.25 -7.08
C TYR A 56 10.33 0.38 -5.95
N GLN A 57 10.43 1.56 -5.34
CA GLN A 57 11.30 1.78 -4.18
C GLN A 57 10.86 0.94 -2.98
N ALA A 58 9.55 0.85 -2.73
CA ALA A 58 9.01 0.01 -1.66
C ALA A 58 9.24 -1.48 -1.95
N ALA A 59 8.99 -1.92 -3.18
CA ALA A 59 9.26 -3.29 -3.62
C ALA A 59 10.73 -3.67 -3.46
N ALA A 60 11.65 -2.79 -3.84
CA ALA A 60 13.09 -3.01 -3.65
C ALA A 60 13.50 -3.13 -2.17
N GLN A 61 12.81 -2.44 -1.26
CA GLN A 61 13.08 -2.53 0.18
C GLN A 61 12.56 -3.85 0.77
N GLU A 62 11.45 -4.36 0.24
CA GLU A 62 10.82 -5.60 0.67
C GLU A 62 11.34 -6.84 -0.10
N GLY A 63 12.28 -6.65 -1.03
CA GLY A 63 12.81 -7.74 -1.87
C GLY A 63 11.80 -8.29 -2.90
N ILE A 64 10.79 -7.51 -3.26
CA ILE A 64 9.77 -7.88 -4.26
C ILE A 64 10.28 -7.51 -5.65
N ASP A 65 10.18 -8.44 -6.60
CA ASP A 65 10.44 -8.16 -8.02
C ASP A 65 9.25 -7.41 -8.64
N PRO A 66 9.42 -6.15 -9.10
CA PRO A 66 8.33 -5.40 -9.71
C PRO A 66 8.06 -5.73 -11.19
N THR A 67 8.89 -6.57 -11.82
CA THR A 67 8.86 -6.78 -13.27
C THR A 67 7.53 -7.37 -13.73
N GLY A 68 6.89 -6.73 -14.71
CA GLY A 68 5.64 -7.19 -15.31
C GLY A 68 4.38 -6.98 -14.45
N LYS A 69 4.50 -6.36 -13.27
CA LYS A 69 3.38 -6.11 -12.36
C LYS A 69 2.73 -4.77 -12.66
N SER A 70 1.40 -4.75 -12.65
CA SER A 70 0.63 -3.51 -12.68
C SER A 70 0.76 -2.75 -11.35
N LYS A 71 0.35 -1.49 -11.36
CA LYS A 71 0.42 -0.61 -10.18
C LYS A 71 -0.35 -1.18 -8.99
N LEU A 72 -1.54 -1.72 -9.25
CA LEU A 72 -2.39 -2.37 -8.25
C LEU A 72 -1.73 -3.63 -7.67
N GLU A 73 -1.20 -4.50 -8.54
CA GLU A 73 -0.55 -5.75 -8.10
C GLU A 73 0.67 -5.47 -7.24
N LEU A 74 1.52 -4.54 -7.67
CA LEU A 74 2.71 -4.15 -6.94
C LEU A 74 2.35 -3.50 -5.59
N ALA A 75 1.34 -2.64 -5.56
CA ALA A 75 0.84 -2.04 -4.34
C ALA A 75 0.33 -3.10 -3.34
N ARG A 76 -0.49 -4.04 -3.81
CA ARG A 76 -1.03 -5.14 -3.00
C ARG A 76 0.08 -5.98 -2.38
N GLU A 77 1.10 -6.31 -3.17
CA GLU A 77 2.19 -7.17 -2.74
C GLU A 77 3.15 -6.48 -1.77
N VAL A 78 3.49 -5.21 -2.03
CA VAL A 78 4.25 -4.36 -1.10
C VAL A 78 3.53 -4.23 0.23
N TYR A 79 2.21 -4.07 0.19
CA TYR A 79 1.39 -3.93 1.39
C TYR A 79 1.31 -5.24 2.18
N ARG A 80 1.11 -6.38 1.51
CA ARG A 80 1.07 -7.72 2.12
C ARG A 80 2.39 -8.15 2.74
N ASN A 81 3.51 -7.94 2.05
CA ASN A 81 4.82 -8.45 2.50
C ASN A 81 5.33 -7.74 3.77
N ARG A 82 4.86 -6.52 4.03
CA ARG A 82 5.19 -5.75 5.23
C ARG A 82 4.57 -6.24 6.53
N GLY A 83 3.76 -7.29 6.49
CA GLY A 83 3.12 -7.80 7.70
C GLY A 83 2.03 -6.86 8.22
N VAL A 84 1.44 -6.03 7.35
CA VAL A 84 0.05 -5.63 7.57
C VAL A 84 -0.78 -6.88 7.29
N VAL A 85 -0.83 -7.77 8.29
CA VAL A 85 -1.82 -8.81 8.37
C VAL A 85 -3.14 -8.07 8.39
N TYR A 86 -3.81 -7.98 7.24
CA TYR A 86 -5.27 -7.95 7.28
C TYR A 86 -5.61 -9.24 8.01
N HIS A 87 -6.10 -9.11 9.24
CA HIS A 87 -6.66 -10.25 9.93
C HIS A 87 -7.79 -10.74 9.01
N ASP A 88 -7.51 -11.82 8.27
CA ASP A 88 -8.49 -12.76 7.78
C ASP A 88 -9.31 -13.16 9.01
N GLY A 89 -10.47 -12.54 9.15
CA GLY A 89 -11.41 -12.73 10.25
C GLY A 89 -12.81 -12.53 9.72
#